data_AF-A0A2D4G1U6-F1
#
_entry.id   AF-A0A2D4G1U6-F1
#
_cell.length_a   1.000
_cell.length_b   1.000
_cell.length_c   1.000
_cell.angle_alpha   90.00
_cell.angle_beta   90.00
_cell.angle_gamma   90.00
#
_symmetry.space_group_name_H-M   'P 1'
#
loop_
_entity.id
_entity.type
_entity.pdbx_description
1 polymer ?
#
loop_
_entity_poly.entity_id
_entity_poly.type
_entity_poly.pdbx_seq_one_letter_code
_entity_poly.pdbx_strand_id
1 'polypeptide(L)'
;VKTSSMAGSVSPGGRAYTEEQEYLQAYEDVLEKYKDERDKVQKKTFTKWINQHLLKVRKHVNDLYEDLRDGHNLISLLEVLSGDTLPRERDFLKTLRLPREKGRMRFHRLQNVQIALDYLKRRQVKLVNIRNDDITDGNPKLTLGLIWTIILHFQISDIHVTGESEDMSAKERLLLWTQQITEGCAGVRCENFTTCWRDGKLFNAIIHKYRNMSGFIWSSTCLRSQSHKNGES
;
A
#
# COMPACT_ATOMS: atom_id res chain seq x y z
N VAL A 1 48.94 12.87 -60.80
CA VAL A 1 48.78 12.62 -59.34
C VAL A 1 47.29 12.45 -59.06
N LYS A 2 46.81 11.23 -58.81
CA LYS A 2 45.45 10.95 -58.34
C LYS A 2 45.54 10.74 -56.83
N THR A 3 44.92 11.60 -56.04
CA THR A 3 44.78 11.42 -54.60
C THR A 3 43.59 10.52 -54.31
N SER A 4 43.87 9.36 -53.69
CA SER A 4 42.86 8.41 -53.21
C SER A 4 42.34 8.87 -51.85
N SER A 5 41.01 8.99 -51.72
CA SER A 5 40.33 9.27 -50.45
C SER A 5 40.21 7.97 -49.66
N MET A 6 40.77 7.94 -48.45
CA MET A 6 40.63 6.83 -47.50
C MET A 6 39.22 6.81 -46.93
N ALA A 7 38.47 5.75 -47.24
CA ALA A 7 37.25 5.40 -46.52
C ALA A 7 37.61 4.94 -45.10
N GLY A 8 37.13 5.65 -44.09
CA GLY A 8 37.24 5.25 -42.69
C GLY A 8 36.44 3.96 -42.45
N SER A 9 37.13 2.88 -42.09
CA SER A 9 36.51 1.64 -41.66
C SER A 9 35.88 1.84 -40.28
N VAL A 10 34.55 1.86 -40.22
CA VAL A 10 33.82 1.72 -38.94
C VAL A 10 33.99 0.28 -38.47
N SER A 11 34.67 0.08 -37.35
CA SER A 11 34.84 -1.23 -36.72
C SER A 11 33.47 -1.88 -36.44
N PRO A 12 33.24 -3.14 -36.83
CA PRO A 12 31.95 -3.83 -36.64
C PRO A 12 31.48 -3.90 -35.19
N GLY A 13 32.39 -3.80 -34.21
CA GLY A 13 32.07 -3.81 -32.79
C GLY A 13 31.32 -2.56 -32.31
N GLY A 14 31.52 -1.39 -32.93
CA GLY A 14 30.98 -0.12 -32.41
C GLY A 14 29.45 -0.01 -32.47
N ARG A 15 28.80 -0.66 -33.45
CA ARG A 15 27.33 -0.67 -33.57
C ARG A 15 26.64 -1.62 -32.58
N ALA A 16 27.23 -2.79 -32.33
CA ALA A 16 26.68 -3.75 -31.37
C ALA A 16 26.73 -3.22 -29.93
N TYR A 17 27.80 -2.52 -29.56
CA TYR A 17 27.90 -1.87 -28.23
C TYR A 17 26.87 -0.74 -28.05
N THR A 18 26.56 0.03 -29.09
CA THR A 18 25.53 1.08 -29.00
C THR A 18 24.11 0.51 -28.91
N GLU A 19 23.81 -0.57 -29.64
CA GLU A 19 22.50 -1.25 -29.56
C GLU A 19 22.25 -1.90 -28.20
N GLU A 20 23.28 -2.50 -27.58
CA GLU A 20 23.20 -3.07 -26.22
C GLU A 20 22.97 -1.99 -25.16
N GLN A 21 23.64 -0.83 -25.28
CA GLN A 21 23.43 0.31 -24.38
C GLN A 21 22.03 0.92 -24.51
N GLU A 22 21.52 1.05 -25.73
CA GLU A 22 20.15 1.52 -25.98
C GLU A 22 19.11 0.55 -25.40
N TYR A 23 19.34 -0.76 -25.52
CA TYR A 23 18.47 -1.77 -24.93
C TYR A 23 18.46 -1.71 -23.40
N LEU A 24 19.63 -1.59 -22.77
CA LEU A 24 19.76 -1.47 -21.31
C LEU A 24 19.06 -0.19 -20.81
N GLN A 25 19.25 0.94 -21.49
CA GLN A 25 18.57 2.19 -21.14
C GLN A 25 17.04 2.06 -21.26
N ALA A 26 16.55 1.50 -22.37
CA ALA A 26 15.12 1.28 -22.55
C ALA A 26 14.53 0.34 -21.48
N TYR A 27 15.28 -0.68 -21.06
CA TYR A 27 14.88 -1.57 -19.98
C TYR A 27 14.82 -0.84 -18.63
N GLU A 28 15.81 -0.01 -18.31
CA GLU A 28 15.84 0.83 -17.10
C GLU A 28 14.68 1.82 -17.06
N ASP A 29 14.41 2.52 -18.17
CA ASP A 29 13.30 3.46 -18.31
C ASP A 29 11.94 2.78 -18.07
N VAL A 30 11.77 1.57 -18.61
CA VAL A 30 10.56 0.77 -18.40
C VAL A 30 10.41 0.38 -16.93
N LEU A 31 11.49 -0.08 -16.28
CA LEU A 31 11.50 -0.42 -14.86
C LEU A 31 11.15 0.79 -13.97
N GLU A 32 11.73 1.95 -14.27
CA GLU A 32 11.48 3.19 -13.54
C GLU A 32 10.02 3.62 -13.68
N LYS A 33 9.47 3.58 -14.91
CA LYS A 33 8.06 3.86 -15.15
C LYS A 33 7.13 2.92 -14.38
N TYR A 34 7.43 1.62 -14.34
CA TYR A 34 6.62 0.66 -13.57
C TYR A 34 6.68 0.91 -12.07
N LYS A 35 7.84 1.32 -11.56
CA LYS A 35 8.02 1.69 -10.15
C LYS A 35 7.22 2.95 -9.81
N ASP A 36 7.29 3.98 -10.64
CA ASP A 36 6.55 5.23 -10.45
C ASP A 36 5.03 5.01 -10.44
N GLU A 37 4.51 4.17 -11.33
CA GLU A 37 3.07 3.86 -11.35
C GLU A 37 2.64 3.11 -10.08
N ARG A 38 3.47 2.19 -9.58
CA ARG A 38 3.19 1.50 -8.31
C ARG A 38 3.21 2.49 -7.13
N ASP A 39 4.19 3.38 -7.08
CA ASP A 39 4.32 4.37 -6.01
C ASP A 39 3.17 5.38 -6.04
N LYS A 40 2.71 5.79 -7.22
CA LYS A 40 1.50 6.63 -7.40
C LYS A 40 0.24 5.94 -6.88
N VAL A 41 0.03 4.67 -7.26
CA VAL A 41 -1.14 3.90 -6.80
C VAL A 41 -1.07 3.66 -5.30
N GLN A 42 0.11 3.38 -4.75
CA GLN A 42 0.31 3.21 -3.31
C GLN A 42 0.01 4.52 -2.56
N LYS A 43 0.58 5.66 -2.99
CA LYS A 43 0.29 6.98 -2.43
C LYS A 43 -1.21 7.26 -2.41
N LYS A 44 -1.90 7.03 -3.54
CA LYS A 44 -3.35 7.25 -3.66
C LYS A 44 -4.15 6.35 -2.71
N THR A 45 -3.75 5.08 -2.60
CA THR A 45 -4.42 4.10 -1.73
C THR A 45 -4.25 4.46 -0.27
N PHE A 46 -3.03 4.79 0.16
CA PHE A 46 -2.73 5.21 1.52
C PHE A 46 -3.41 6.54 1.87
N THR A 47 -3.45 7.50 0.95
CA THR A 47 -4.16 8.77 1.14
C THR A 47 -5.64 8.53 1.40
N LYS A 48 -6.29 7.69 0.58
CA LYS A 48 -7.70 7.30 0.79
C LYS A 48 -7.91 6.63 2.14
N TRP A 49 -7.03 5.69 2.49
CA TRP A 49 -7.10 4.97 3.77
C TRP A 49 -7.00 5.92 4.97
N ILE A 50 -6.01 6.81 4.99
CA ILE A 50 -5.87 7.82 6.05
C ILE A 50 -7.13 8.69 6.13
N ASN A 51 -7.65 9.15 4.99
CA ASN A 51 -8.84 10.01 4.97
C ASN A 51 -10.09 9.30 5.50
N GLN A 52 -10.26 7.99 5.26
CA GLN A 52 -11.36 7.21 5.86
C GLN A 52 -11.37 7.30 7.39
N HIS A 53 -10.20 7.36 8.04
CA HIS A 53 -10.09 7.53 9.49
C HIS A 53 -10.17 9.00 9.90
N LEU A 54 -9.46 9.91 9.22
CA LEU A 54 -9.42 11.33 9.58
C LEU A 54 -10.76 12.06 9.40
N LEU A 55 -11.63 11.58 8.50
CA LEU A 55 -13.00 12.09 8.37
C LEU A 55 -13.78 12.00 9.69
N LYS A 56 -13.53 10.99 10.53
CA LYS A 56 -14.17 10.83 11.85
C LYS A 56 -13.87 11.99 12.81
N VAL A 57 -12.77 12.70 12.60
CA VAL A 57 -12.33 13.87 13.38
C VAL A 57 -12.28 15.15 12.52
N ARG A 58 -12.99 15.17 11.39
CA ARG A 58 -13.10 16.31 10.45
C ARG A 58 -11.74 16.83 9.96
N LYS A 59 -10.79 15.93 9.73
CA LYS A 59 -9.48 16.22 9.13
C LYS A 59 -9.37 15.56 7.75
N HIS A 60 -8.47 16.08 6.94
CA HIS A 60 -8.25 15.60 5.58
C HIS A 60 -6.80 15.82 5.15
N VAL A 61 -6.31 14.91 4.31
CA VAL A 61 -5.00 14.94 3.66
C VAL A 61 -5.21 14.96 2.15
N ASN A 62 -4.67 15.97 1.48
CA ASN A 62 -4.68 16.12 0.02
C ASN A 62 -3.37 15.57 -0.57
N ASP A 63 -2.23 16.02 -0.03
CA ASP A 63 -0.93 15.48 -0.39
C ASP A 63 -0.28 14.80 0.82
N LEU A 64 -0.15 13.48 0.72
CA LEU A 64 0.46 12.65 1.74
C LEU A 64 1.86 13.11 2.18
N TYR A 65 2.67 13.65 1.26
CA TYR A 65 4.06 14.03 1.54
C TYR A 65 4.18 15.42 2.15
N GLU A 66 3.12 16.24 2.07
CA GLU A 66 3.09 17.59 2.64
C GLU A 66 2.27 17.66 3.92
N ASP A 67 1.05 17.11 3.90
CA ASP A 67 0.06 17.29 4.97
C ASP A 67 0.35 16.44 6.21
N LEU A 68 1.38 15.58 6.17
CA LEU A 68 1.86 14.82 7.34
C LEU A 68 3.08 15.46 8.02
N ARG A 69 3.72 16.45 7.39
CA ARG A 69 5.01 17.01 7.82
C ARG A 69 4.97 17.75 9.14
N ASP A 70 3.81 18.25 9.56
CA ASP A 70 3.64 18.94 10.84
C ASP A 70 3.35 17.99 12.01
N GLY A 71 3.14 16.70 11.73
CA GLY A 71 2.81 15.64 12.69
C GLY A 71 1.37 15.67 13.21
N HIS A 72 0.58 16.71 12.98
CA HIS A 72 -0.75 16.82 13.58
C HIS A 72 -1.75 15.81 13.03
N ASN A 73 -1.69 15.52 11.73
CA ASN A 73 -2.51 14.50 11.09
C ASN A 73 -2.09 13.09 11.49
N LEU A 74 -0.79 12.82 11.65
CA LEU A 74 -0.29 11.54 12.16
C LEU A 74 -0.79 11.27 13.58
N ILE A 75 -0.67 12.25 14.48
CA ILE A 75 -1.17 12.12 15.85
C ILE A 75 -2.68 11.85 15.85
N SER A 76 -3.46 12.60 15.06
CA SER A 76 -4.92 12.37 14.98
C SER A 76 -5.30 11.02 14.41
N LEU A 77 -4.57 10.54 13.40
CA LEU A 77 -4.77 9.22 12.84
C LEU A 77 -4.55 8.14 13.92
N LEU A 78 -3.45 8.23 14.68
CA LEU A 78 -3.14 7.28 15.76
C LEU A 78 -4.18 7.30 16.88
N GLU A 79 -4.67 8.49 17.26
CA GLU A 79 -5.76 8.62 18.24
C GLU A 79 -7.04 7.91 17.76
N VAL A 80 -7.42 8.12 16.49
CA VAL A 80 -8.61 7.48 15.89
C VAL A 80 -8.45 5.97 15.84
N LEU A 81 -7.34 5.47 15.30
CA LEU A 81 -7.09 4.03 15.17
C LEU A 81 -7.09 3.34 16.54
N SER A 82 -6.45 3.95 17.53
CA SER A 82 -6.35 3.36 18.86
C SER A 82 -7.67 3.35 19.61
N GLY A 83 -8.55 4.33 19.36
CA GLY A 83 -9.91 4.34 19.86
C GLY A 83 -10.84 3.36 19.14
N ASP A 84 -10.54 2.98 17.90
CA ASP A 84 -11.23 1.91 17.18
C ASP A 84 -10.80 0.51 17.71
N THR A 85 -9.57 0.34 18.19
CA THR A 85 -9.02 -0.94 18.69
C THR A 85 -9.40 -1.28 20.14
N LEU A 86 -9.91 -0.33 20.94
CA LEU A 86 -10.29 -0.59 22.33
C LEU A 86 -11.78 -1.00 22.45
N PRO A 87 -12.15 -2.01 23.27
CA PRO A 87 -13.52 -2.21 23.69
C PRO A 87 -14.06 -0.92 24.31
N ARG A 88 -15.25 -0.48 23.87
CA ARG A 88 -15.83 0.82 24.24
C ARG A 88 -16.26 0.87 25.71
N GLU A 89 -15.31 0.93 26.64
CA GLU A 89 -15.58 1.45 27.98
C GLU A 89 -15.58 2.97 27.88
N ARG A 90 -16.76 3.57 28.08
CA ARG A 90 -17.11 4.96 27.73
C ARG A 90 -16.27 6.04 28.43
N ASP A 91 -15.37 5.69 29.35
CA ASP A 91 -14.60 6.64 30.15
C ASP A 91 -13.11 6.75 29.79
N PHE A 92 -12.56 5.85 28.96
CA PHE A 92 -11.12 5.87 28.59
C PHE A 92 -10.76 6.88 27.48
N LEU A 93 -11.75 7.45 26.79
CA LEU A 93 -11.53 8.35 25.64
C LEU A 93 -10.88 9.69 26.02
N LYS A 94 -10.95 10.10 27.29
CA LYS A 94 -10.27 11.32 27.79
C LYS A 94 -8.77 11.12 28.01
N THR A 95 -8.30 9.88 28.19
CA THR A 95 -6.92 9.58 28.61
C THR A 95 -5.98 9.29 27.43
N LEU A 96 -6.51 9.15 26.21
CA LEU A 96 -5.72 8.79 25.02
C LEU A 96 -5.38 9.98 24.10
N ARG A 97 -5.52 11.22 24.57
CA ARG A 97 -5.08 12.39 23.80
C ARG A 97 -3.57 12.47 23.84
N LEU A 98 -2.94 12.35 22.68
CA LEU A 98 -1.50 12.50 22.57
C LEU A 98 -1.13 13.98 22.76
N PRO A 99 0.01 14.29 23.43
CA PRO A 99 0.48 15.64 23.56
C PRO A 99 0.73 16.25 22.17
N ARG A 100 0.56 17.58 22.06
CA ARG A 100 0.74 18.31 20.80
C ARG A 100 1.46 19.61 21.10
N GLU A 101 2.59 19.80 20.43
CA GLU A 101 3.27 21.08 20.42
C GLU A 101 2.48 22.08 19.58
N LYS A 102 2.21 23.24 20.19
CA LYS A 102 1.47 24.34 19.56
C LYS A 102 2.48 25.34 19.01
N GLY A 103 2.94 25.11 17.78
CA GLY A 103 3.85 26.04 17.11
C GLY A 103 4.13 25.65 15.66
N ARG A 104 4.58 26.62 14.87
CA ARG A 104 4.74 26.47 13.40
C ARG A 104 6.17 26.24 12.94
N MET A 105 7.15 26.51 13.82
CA MET A 105 8.58 26.32 13.53
C MET A 105 8.92 24.84 13.36
N ARG A 106 9.98 24.54 12.59
CA ARG A 106 10.40 23.16 12.29
C ARG A 106 10.61 22.31 13.54
N PHE A 107 11.11 22.89 14.63
CA PHE A 107 11.31 22.14 15.88
C PHE A 107 9.99 21.61 16.48
N HIS A 108 8.89 22.36 16.40
CA HIS A 108 7.58 21.89 16.85
C HIS A 108 7.06 20.76 15.97
N ARG A 109 7.31 20.83 14.66
CA ARG A 109 6.93 19.78 13.70
C ARG A 109 7.69 18.48 13.99
N LEU A 110 9.01 18.57 14.15
CA LEU A 110 9.86 17.45 14.55
C LEU A 110 9.37 16.80 15.85
N GLN A 111 8.97 17.61 16.83
CA GLN A 111 8.46 17.12 18.11
C GLN A 111 7.09 16.44 17.96
N ASN A 112 6.16 17.02 17.18
CA ASN A 112 4.86 16.39 16.90
C ASN A 112 5.01 15.06 16.17
N VAL A 113 5.89 14.98 15.18
CA VAL A 113 6.21 13.71 14.51
C VAL A 113 6.84 12.74 15.51
N GLN A 114 7.77 13.19 16.36
CA GLN A 114 8.41 12.34 17.37
C GLN A 114 7.39 11.72 18.32
N ILE A 115 6.39 12.48 18.77
CA ILE A 115 5.30 11.99 19.61
C ILE A 115 4.56 10.82 18.94
N ALA A 116 4.29 10.92 17.63
CA ALA A 116 3.65 9.85 16.87
C ALA A 116 4.56 8.62 16.74
N LEU A 117 5.85 8.80 16.47
CA LEU A 117 6.81 7.69 16.37
C LEU A 117 7.01 6.98 17.72
N ASP A 118 7.11 7.73 18.81
CA ASP A 118 7.25 7.16 20.16
C ASP A 118 5.99 6.42 20.60
N TYR A 119 4.82 6.90 20.19
CA TYR A 119 3.58 6.17 20.41
C TYR A 119 3.61 4.77 19.77
N LEU A 120 4.04 4.69 18.51
CA LEU A 120 4.21 3.42 17.80
C LEU A 120 5.24 2.52 18.49
N LYS A 121 6.40 3.06 18.89
CA LYS A 121 7.44 2.32 19.62
C LYS A 121 6.94 1.76 20.96
N ARG A 122 6.17 2.54 21.72
CA ARG A 122 5.57 2.08 22.99
C ARG A 122 4.60 0.91 22.79
N ARG A 123 3.96 0.81 21.63
CA ARG A 123 3.14 -0.33 21.19
C ARG A 123 3.94 -1.45 20.51
N GLN A 124 5.26 -1.46 20.71
CA GLN A 124 6.18 -2.46 20.15
C GLN A 124 6.21 -2.52 18.61
N VAL A 125 5.81 -1.43 17.93
CA VAL A 125 5.90 -1.33 16.47
C VAL A 125 7.34 -1.05 16.06
N LYS A 126 7.88 -1.88 15.17
CA LYS A 126 9.25 -1.73 14.66
C LYS A 126 9.31 -0.69 13.55
N LEU A 127 9.92 0.46 13.86
CA LEU A 127 10.22 1.53 12.90
C LEU A 127 11.66 1.39 12.39
N VAL A 128 11.86 0.66 11.30
CA VAL A 128 13.19 0.45 10.72
C VAL A 128 13.57 1.63 9.85
N ASN A 129 14.63 2.35 10.21
CA ASN A 129 15.19 3.46 9.44
C ASN A 129 14.20 4.62 9.16
N ILE A 130 13.28 4.88 10.08
CA ILE A 130 12.37 6.04 9.99
C ILE A 130 12.63 6.94 11.19
N ARG A 131 13.02 8.19 10.90
CA ARG A 131 13.23 9.26 11.88
C ARG A 131 12.17 10.35 11.73
N ASN A 132 12.12 11.27 12.69
CA ASN A 132 11.16 12.36 12.66
C ASN A 132 11.49 13.43 11.61
N ASP A 133 12.78 13.64 11.32
CA ASP A 133 13.24 14.56 10.28
C ASP A 133 12.88 14.08 8.88
N ASP A 134 12.95 12.78 8.61
CA ASP A 134 12.53 12.19 7.33
C ASP A 134 11.08 12.55 6.97
N ILE A 135 10.19 12.50 7.95
CA ILE A 135 8.77 12.80 7.76
C ILE A 135 8.53 14.30 7.74
N THR A 136 9.20 15.07 8.60
CA THR A 136 9.07 16.53 8.66
C THR A 136 9.56 17.18 7.36
N ASP A 137 10.57 16.60 6.72
CA ASP A 137 11.14 17.08 5.47
C ASP A 137 10.42 16.50 4.23
N GLY A 138 9.47 15.58 4.42
CA GLY A 138 8.58 15.08 3.38
C GLY A 138 9.18 13.99 2.50
N ASN A 139 10.11 13.17 3.03
CA ASN A 139 10.71 12.07 2.27
C ASN A 139 9.62 11.08 1.79
N PRO A 140 9.37 10.94 0.47
CA PRO A 140 8.25 10.15 -0.04
C PRO A 140 8.32 8.68 0.37
N LYS A 141 9.51 8.06 0.25
CA LYS A 141 9.72 6.63 0.53
C LYS A 141 9.50 6.31 2.01
N LEU A 142 10.06 7.14 2.89
CA LEU A 142 9.94 6.92 4.34
C LEU A 142 8.55 7.30 4.86
N THR A 143 7.88 8.27 4.23
CA THR A 143 6.48 8.59 4.53
C THR A 143 5.55 7.43 4.15
N LEU A 144 5.69 6.86 2.95
CA LEU A 144 4.95 5.66 2.56
C LEU A 144 5.27 4.47 3.48
N GLY A 145 6.55 4.28 3.83
CA GLY A 145 6.98 3.26 4.78
C GLY A 145 6.32 3.39 6.15
N LEU A 146 6.25 4.61 6.70
CA LEU A 146 5.59 4.87 7.97
C LEU A 146 4.09 4.53 7.92
N ILE A 147 3.38 5.00 6.88
CA ILE A 147 1.94 4.74 6.75
C ILE A 147 1.68 3.25 6.55
N TRP A 148 2.50 2.57 5.76
CA TRP A 148 2.44 1.11 5.62
C TRP A 148 2.60 0.41 6.98
N THR A 149 3.59 0.80 7.79
CA THR A 149 3.80 0.24 9.13
C THR A 149 2.58 0.45 10.03
N ILE A 150 1.93 1.62 9.96
CA ILE A 150 0.70 1.91 10.71
C ILE A 150 -0.45 1.02 10.24
N ILE A 151 -0.68 0.91 8.93
CA ILE A 151 -1.73 0.04 8.35
C ILE A 151 -1.50 -1.41 8.77
N LEU A 152 -0.27 -1.90 8.62
CA LEU A 152 0.09 -3.27 8.96
C LEU A 152 -0.26 -3.55 10.43
N HIS A 153 0.19 -2.69 11.36
CA HIS A 153 -0.04 -2.89 12.79
C HIS A 153 -1.52 -2.82 13.19
N PHE A 154 -2.26 -1.79 12.74
CA PHE A 154 -3.62 -1.53 13.23
C PHE A 154 -4.72 -2.26 12.46
N GLN A 155 -4.46 -2.72 11.23
CA GLN A 155 -5.52 -3.29 10.39
C GLN A 155 -5.24 -4.72 9.91
N ILE A 156 -3.98 -5.12 9.75
CA ILE A 156 -3.64 -6.39 9.10
C ILE A 156 -3.07 -7.40 10.10
N SER A 157 -2.29 -6.97 11.09
CA SER A 157 -1.59 -7.87 12.01
C SER A 157 -2.51 -8.70 12.90
N ASP A 158 -3.71 -8.19 13.21
CA ASP A 158 -4.70 -8.82 14.11
C ASP A 158 -5.68 -9.77 13.40
N ILE A 159 -5.42 -10.11 12.13
CA ILE A 159 -6.21 -11.09 11.40
C ILE A 159 -5.97 -12.47 12.01
N HIS A 160 -7.06 -13.14 12.38
CA HIS A 160 -7.09 -14.52 12.86
C HIS A 160 -7.90 -15.39 11.90
N VAL A 161 -7.36 -16.55 11.55
CA VAL A 161 -7.91 -17.47 10.53
C VAL A 161 -7.88 -18.88 11.05
N THR A 162 -8.97 -19.64 10.83
CA THR A 162 -9.02 -21.04 11.23
C THR A 162 -7.94 -21.86 10.51
N GLY A 163 -7.13 -22.59 11.28
CA GLY A 163 -6.02 -23.37 10.74
C GLY A 163 -4.72 -22.58 10.52
N GLU A 164 -4.62 -21.36 11.07
CA GLU A 164 -3.35 -20.64 11.12
C GLU A 164 -2.34 -21.28 12.08
N SER A 165 -1.05 -21.07 11.82
CA SER A 165 0.04 -21.37 12.75
C SER A 165 0.67 -20.09 13.31
N GLU A 166 1.26 -20.18 14.50
CA GLU A 166 1.81 -19.03 15.23
C GLU A 166 2.97 -18.33 14.48
N ASP A 167 3.68 -19.06 13.62
CA ASP A 167 4.80 -18.58 12.81
C ASP A 167 4.38 -17.85 11.52
N MET A 168 3.10 -17.90 11.15
CA MET A 168 2.62 -17.22 9.96
C MET A 168 2.70 -15.69 10.12
N SER A 169 3.19 -15.03 9.08
CA SER A 169 3.07 -13.59 8.94
C SER A 169 1.61 -13.18 8.70
N ALA A 170 1.29 -11.93 9.03
CA ALA A 170 -0.04 -11.35 8.75
C ALA A 170 -0.43 -11.45 7.27
N LYS A 171 0.56 -11.37 6.36
CA LYS A 171 0.37 -11.56 4.92
C LYS A 171 -0.06 -13.00 4.60
N GLU A 172 0.60 -13.99 5.19
CA GLU A 172 0.28 -15.40 4.97
C GLU A 172 -1.09 -15.74 5.56
N ARG A 173 -1.43 -15.22 6.74
CA ARG A 173 -2.78 -15.37 7.31
C ARG A 173 -3.84 -14.80 6.38
N LEU A 174 -3.66 -13.58 5.88
CA LEU A 174 -4.61 -12.98 4.93
C LEU A 174 -4.70 -13.79 3.62
N LEU A 175 -3.60 -14.40 3.18
CA LEU A 175 -3.58 -15.25 1.98
C LEU A 175 -4.38 -16.54 2.22
N LEU A 176 -4.14 -17.20 3.36
CA LEU A 176 -4.87 -18.39 3.78
C LEU A 176 -6.38 -18.10 3.87
N TRP A 177 -6.76 -16.99 4.51
CA TRP A 177 -8.16 -16.55 4.55
C TRP A 177 -8.74 -16.36 3.15
N THR A 178 -7.99 -15.73 2.23
CA THR A 178 -8.44 -15.53 0.85
C THR A 178 -8.68 -16.86 0.13
N GLN A 179 -7.80 -17.84 0.35
CA GLN A 179 -7.92 -19.17 -0.23
C GLN A 179 -9.13 -19.92 0.33
N GLN A 180 -9.36 -19.87 1.64
CA GLN A 180 -10.49 -20.51 2.30
C GLN A 180 -11.83 -19.89 1.89
N ILE A 181 -11.94 -18.56 1.86
CA ILE A 181 -13.20 -17.89 1.52
C ILE A 181 -13.58 -18.10 0.04
N THR A 182 -12.60 -18.31 -0.84
CA THR A 182 -12.81 -18.57 -2.27
C THR A 182 -12.80 -20.05 -2.63
N GLU A 183 -12.70 -20.94 -1.65
CA GLU A 183 -12.75 -22.39 -1.86
C GLU A 183 -14.08 -22.79 -2.52
N GLY A 184 -13.98 -23.65 -3.55
CA GLY A 184 -15.12 -24.10 -4.35
C GLY A 184 -15.59 -23.11 -5.42
N CYS A 185 -14.98 -21.92 -5.54
CA CYS A 185 -15.27 -21.00 -6.65
C CYS A 185 -14.52 -21.46 -7.92
N ALA A 186 -15.27 -21.93 -8.92
CA ALA A 186 -14.68 -22.44 -10.16
C ALA A 186 -13.81 -21.37 -10.87
N GLY A 187 -12.57 -21.74 -11.20
CA GLY A 187 -11.63 -20.86 -11.90
C GLY A 187 -11.05 -19.73 -11.05
N VAL A 188 -11.16 -19.80 -9.72
CA VAL A 188 -10.60 -18.82 -8.79
C VAL A 188 -9.55 -19.48 -7.89
N ARG A 189 -8.31 -18.99 -7.94
CA ARG A 189 -7.22 -19.43 -7.08
C ARG A 189 -6.36 -18.23 -6.69
N CYS A 190 -6.05 -18.09 -5.41
CA CYS A 190 -5.21 -17.02 -4.90
C CYS A 190 -3.86 -17.57 -4.42
N GLU A 191 -2.77 -17.11 -5.04
CA GLU A 191 -1.39 -17.46 -4.64
C GLU A 191 -0.59 -16.21 -4.24
N ASN A 192 -1.05 -15.01 -4.58
CA ASN A 192 -0.36 -13.76 -4.28
C ASN A 192 -1.34 -12.56 -4.22
N PHE A 193 -0.85 -11.42 -3.72
CA PHE A 193 -1.59 -10.15 -3.66
C PHE A 193 -1.29 -9.20 -4.82
N THR A 194 -0.85 -9.73 -5.96
CA THR A 194 -0.51 -8.93 -7.14
C THR A 194 -1.26 -9.41 -8.38
N THR A 195 -0.77 -10.45 -9.06
CA THR A 195 -1.32 -10.93 -10.33
C THR A 195 -2.65 -11.64 -10.17
N CYS A 196 -2.87 -12.38 -9.08
CA CYS A 196 -4.12 -13.12 -8.85
C CYS A 196 -5.36 -12.21 -8.77
N TRP A 197 -5.18 -10.93 -8.41
CA TRP A 197 -6.27 -9.97 -8.22
C TRP A 197 -6.57 -9.13 -9.46
N ARG A 198 -5.76 -9.28 -10.53
CA ARG A 198 -5.79 -8.40 -11.71
C ARG A 198 -7.08 -8.50 -12.52
N ASP A 199 -7.68 -9.69 -12.61
CA ASP A 199 -8.88 -9.93 -13.41
C ASP A 199 -10.19 -9.66 -12.64
N GLY A 200 -10.08 -9.27 -11.36
CA GLY A 200 -11.20 -8.94 -10.50
C GLY A 200 -12.03 -10.13 -10.00
N LYS A 201 -11.71 -11.37 -10.39
CA LYS A 201 -12.51 -12.54 -9.99
C LYS A 201 -12.44 -12.81 -8.50
N LEU A 202 -11.25 -12.66 -7.89
CA LEU A 202 -11.09 -12.81 -6.44
C LEU A 202 -11.98 -11.83 -5.65
N PHE A 203 -12.02 -10.56 -6.05
CA PHE A 203 -12.90 -9.57 -5.42
C PHE A 203 -14.37 -10.00 -5.51
N ASN A 204 -14.81 -10.41 -6.70
CA ASN A 204 -16.19 -10.85 -6.91
C ASN A 204 -16.53 -12.12 -6.11
N ALA A 205 -15.62 -13.10 -6.06
CA ALA A 205 -15.81 -14.35 -5.33
C ALA A 205 -15.99 -14.10 -3.82
N ILE A 206 -15.12 -13.25 -3.23
CA ILE A 206 -15.20 -12.87 -1.82
C ILE A 206 -16.54 -12.18 -1.53
N ILE A 207 -16.91 -11.17 -2.32
CA ILE A 207 -18.18 -10.44 -2.13
C ILE A 207 -19.38 -11.39 -2.24
N HIS A 208 -19.38 -12.27 -3.24
CA HIS A 208 -20.45 -13.23 -3.44
C HIS A 208 -20.59 -14.22 -2.27
N LYS A 209 -19.48 -14.71 -1.72
CA LYS A 209 -19.50 -15.63 -0.57
C LYS A 209 -20.14 -14.99 0.66
N TYR A 210 -19.75 -13.76 1.00
CA TYR A 210 -20.34 -13.02 2.13
C TYR A 210 -21.81 -12.67 1.90
N ARG A 211 -22.20 -12.31 0.67
CA ARG A 211 -23.59 -12.00 0.33
C ARG A 211 -24.50 -13.24 0.40
N ASN A 212 -24.03 -14.39 -0.08
CA ASN A 212 -24.78 -15.64 0.04
C ASN A 212 -24.90 -16.11 1.49
N MET A 213 -23.88 -15.86 2.31
CA MET A 213 -23.94 -16.12 3.76
C MET A 213 -24.93 -15.21 4.49
N SER A 214 -25.22 -14.02 3.95
CA SER A 214 -26.21 -13.06 4.47
C SER A 214 -27.65 -13.25 3.97
N GLY A 215 -27.92 -14.25 3.12
CA GLY A 215 -29.28 -14.58 2.65
C GLY A 215 -29.91 -13.63 1.62
N PHE A 216 -29.17 -12.64 1.10
CA PHE A 216 -29.68 -11.70 0.09
C PHE A 216 -29.44 -12.23 -1.34
N ILE A 217 -30.48 -12.78 -1.97
CA ILE A 217 -30.45 -13.22 -3.37
C ILE A 217 -30.40 -11.99 -4.29
N TRP A 218 -29.24 -11.73 -4.91
CA TRP A 218 -29.13 -10.79 -6.02
C TRP A 218 -29.03 -11.60 -7.32
N SER A 219 -29.90 -11.31 -8.28
CA SER A 219 -30.08 -12.11 -9.49
C SER A 219 -28.80 -12.32 -10.29
N SER A 220 -28.60 -13.58 -10.66
CA SER A 220 -27.52 -14.34 -11.32
C SER A 220 -26.80 -13.75 -12.55
N THR A 221 -26.52 -12.46 -12.59
CA THR A 221 -26.07 -11.80 -13.84
C THR A 221 -24.54 -11.70 -13.99
N CYS A 222 -23.76 -11.84 -12.90
CA CYS A 222 -22.33 -11.47 -12.95
C CYS A 222 -21.37 -12.59 -13.39
N LEU A 223 -21.76 -13.87 -13.30
CA LEU A 223 -20.89 -15.01 -13.67
C LEU A 223 -21.15 -15.57 -15.08
N ARG A 224 -22.25 -15.19 -15.74
CA ARG A 224 -22.61 -15.77 -17.06
C ARG A 224 -21.92 -15.11 -18.25
N SER A 225 -21.25 -13.99 -18.05
CA SER A 225 -20.70 -13.16 -19.13
C SER A 225 -19.29 -13.53 -19.60
N GLN A 226 -18.63 -14.53 -18.99
CA GLN A 226 -17.29 -14.97 -19.41
C GLN A 226 -17.27 -16.35 -20.11
N SER A 227 -18.35 -17.11 -20.04
CA SER A 227 -18.43 -18.43 -20.69
C SER A 227 -18.87 -18.38 -22.16
N HIS A 228 -19.42 -17.27 -22.63
CA HIS A 228 -20.01 -17.15 -23.99
C HIS A 228 -19.07 -16.62 -25.08
N LYS A 229 -17.76 -16.47 -24.83
CA LYS A 229 -16.80 -16.00 -25.87
C LYS A 229 -15.88 -17.07 -26.45
N ASN A 230 -15.95 -18.33 -25.98
CA ASN A 230 -15.08 -19.42 -26.47
C ASN A 230 -15.85 -20.58 -27.12
N GLY A 231 -17.04 -20.34 -27.65
CA GLY A 231 -17.84 -21.39 -28.27
C GLY A 231 -18.94 -20.83 -29.14
N GLU A 232 -18.56 -20.24 -30.27
CA GLU A 232 -19.41 -20.13 -31.46
C GLU A 232 -18.47 -20.01 -32.67
N SER A 233 -18.49 -21.10 -33.44
CA SER A 233 -18.06 -21.38 -34.82
C SER A 233 -17.15 -20.41 -35.57
#